data_AF-L0K067-F1
#
_entry.id   AF-L0K067-F1
#
_cell.length_a   1.000
_cell.length_b   1.000
_cell.length_c   1.000
_cell.angle_alpha   90.00
_cell.angle_beta   90.00
_cell.angle_gamma   90.00
#
_symmetry.space_group_name_H-M   'P 1'
#
loop_
_entity.id
_entity.type
_entity.pdbx_description
1 polymer ?
#
loop_
_entity_poly.entity_id
_entity_poly.type
_entity_poly.pdbx_seq_one_letter_code
_entity_poly.pdbx_strand_id
1 'polypeptide(L)'
;MDRSDRRESFENQPLLESRRERLAAYLRFNRDSILVDVLLISAWILLASGVAQWFGLPRWFFYTVVFVGIVVYTQTTSPWSRPYRSPD
;
A
#
# COMPACT_ATOMS: atom_id res chain seq x y z
N MET A 1 -6.13 1.33 -27.54
CA MET A 1 -5.10 1.93 -26.67
C MET A 1 -3.79 1.81 -27.41
N ASP A 2 -3.36 2.93 -28.00
CA ASP A 2 -2.36 2.98 -29.06
C ASP A 2 -0.92 2.91 -28.50
N ARG A 3 0.00 2.32 -29.24
CA ARG A 3 1.38 2.02 -28.79
C ARG A 3 2.25 3.28 -28.68
N SER A 4 1.86 4.33 -29.39
CA SER A 4 2.37 5.70 -29.39
C SER A 4 2.14 6.40 -28.05
N ASP A 5 0.92 6.31 -27.53
CA ASP A 5 0.45 6.92 -26.27
C ASP A 5 1.28 6.49 -25.05
N ARG A 6 1.70 5.21 -25.07
CA ARG A 6 2.53 4.64 -24.00
C ARG A 6 3.97 5.19 -24.03
N ARG A 7 4.51 5.55 -25.20
CA ARG A 7 5.89 6.05 -25.35
C ARG A 7 6.02 7.50 -24.87
N GLU A 8 5.06 8.36 -25.21
CA GLU A 8 5.06 9.76 -24.75
C GLU A 8 4.90 9.87 -23.22
N SER A 9 4.18 8.93 -22.60
CA SER A 9 4.04 8.87 -21.14
C SER A 9 5.36 8.56 -20.42
N PHE A 10 6.25 7.74 -21.01
CA PHE A 10 7.56 7.43 -20.40
C PHE A 10 8.57 8.56 -20.56
N GLU A 11 8.48 9.33 -21.65
CA GLU A 11 9.43 10.39 -21.99
C GLU A 11 9.18 11.68 -21.16
N ASN A 12 7.95 11.88 -20.69
CA ASN A 12 7.56 13.01 -19.83
C ASN A 12 7.68 12.74 -18.32
N GLN A 13 8.23 11.61 -17.87
CA GLN A 13 8.40 11.37 -16.43
C GLN A 13 9.59 12.18 -15.89
N PRO A 14 9.36 13.07 -14.89
CA PRO A 14 10.42 13.93 -14.39
C PRO A 14 11.54 13.10 -13.71
N LEU A 15 12.78 13.30 -14.16
CA LEU A 15 13.98 12.78 -13.51
C LEU A 15 14.23 13.57 -12.22
N LEU A 16 13.73 13.07 -11.09
CA LEU A 16 13.95 13.68 -9.79
C LEU A 16 15.32 13.26 -9.25
N GLU A 17 16.34 14.11 -9.18
CA GLU A 17 17.67 13.72 -8.65
C GLU A 17 17.67 13.49 -7.13
N SER A 18 16.82 14.20 -6.38
CA SER A 18 16.83 14.14 -4.92
C SER A 18 15.93 13.02 -4.36
N ARG A 19 16.47 12.21 -3.42
CA ARG A 19 15.72 11.12 -2.78
C ARG A 19 14.48 11.61 -2.03
N ARG A 20 14.52 12.84 -1.50
CA ARG A 20 13.42 13.44 -0.72
C ARG A 20 12.25 13.89 -1.61
N GLU A 21 12.54 14.50 -2.76
CA GLU A 21 11.48 14.89 -3.71
C GLU A 21 10.82 13.66 -4.35
N ARG A 22 11.60 12.60 -4.62
CA ARG A 22 11.02 11.30 -5.03
C ARG A 22 10.04 10.76 -4.00
N LEU A 23 10.42 10.73 -2.73
CA LEU A 23 9.55 10.22 -1.67
C LEU A 23 8.29 11.09 -1.50
N ALA A 24 8.43 12.41 -1.55
CA ALA A 24 7.29 13.32 -1.45
C ALA A 24 6.33 13.16 -2.64
N ALA A 25 6.84 13.07 -3.87
CA ALA A 25 6.05 12.81 -5.06
C ALA A 25 5.35 11.45 -5.01
N TYR A 26 6.05 10.42 -4.53
CA TYR A 26 5.51 9.08 -4.34
C TYR A 26 4.35 9.04 -3.34
N LEU A 27 4.57 9.63 -2.16
CA LEU A 27 3.56 9.70 -1.10
C LEU A 27 2.35 10.53 -1.52
N ARG A 28 2.56 11.63 -2.24
CA ARG A 28 1.47 12.50 -2.70
C ARG A 28 0.64 11.83 -3.80
N PHE A 29 1.29 11.13 -4.73
CA PHE A 29 0.60 10.40 -5.80
C PHE A 29 -0.24 9.24 -5.27
N ASN A 30 0.27 8.52 -4.26
CA ASN A 30 -0.40 7.36 -3.69
C ASN A 30 -1.15 7.67 -2.38
N ARG A 31 -1.40 8.96 -2.05
CA ARG A 31 -1.94 9.37 -0.75
C ARG A 31 -3.27 8.70 -0.43
N ASP A 32 -4.15 8.61 -1.42
CA ASP A 32 -5.47 8.03 -1.23
C ASP A 32 -5.37 6.53 -0.96
N SER A 33 -4.48 5.81 -1.67
CA SER A 33 -4.17 4.41 -1.39
C SER A 33 -3.58 4.23 0.02
N ILE A 34 -2.64 5.08 0.44
CA ILE A 34 -2.09 5.05 1.83
C ILE A 34 -3.23 5.18 2.84
N LEU A 35 -4.13 6.15 2.66
CA LEU A 35 -5.21 6.40 3.61
C LEU A 35 -6.18 5.21 3.66
N VAL A 36 -6.53 4.64 2.51
CA VAL A 36 -7.37 3.44 2.42
C VAL A 36 -6.69 2.26 3.11
N ASP A 37 -5.39 2.04 2.87
CA ASP A 37 -4.63 0.95 3.49
C ASP A 37 -4.56 1.12 5.02
N VAL A 38 -4.27 2.32 5.50
CA VAL A 38 -4.23 2.63 6.94
C VAL A 38 -5.60 2.39 7.58
N LEU A 39 -6.68 2.85 6.95
CA LEU A 39 -8.04 2.64 7.44
C LEU A 39 -8.41 1.15 7.46
N LEU A 40 -8.11 0.42 6.38
CA LEU A 40 -8.40 -0.99 6.26
C LEU A 40 -7.66 -1.83 7.30
N ILE A 41 -6.35 -1.60 7.45
CA ILE A 41 -5.52 -2.27 8.46
C ILE A 41 -6.01 -1.93 9.87
N SER A 42 -6.33 -0.68 10.15
CA SER A 42 -6.84 -0.26 11.47
C SER A 42 -8.18 -0.94 11.78
N ALA A 43 -9.10 -0.95 10.82
CA ALA A 43 -10.39 -1.61 10.97
C ALA A 43 -10.23 -3.12 11.21
N TRP A 44 -9.31 -3.77 10.48
CA TRP A 44 -9.02 -5.19 10.67
C TRP A 44 -8.48 -5.51 12.06
N ILE A 45 -7.52 -4.71 12.55
CA ILE A 45 -6.94 -4.88 13.89
C ILE A 45 -7.99 -4.67 14.97
N LEU A 46 -8.84 -3.65 14.84
CA LEU A 46 -9.92 -3.38 15.80
C LEU A 46 -10.95 -4.51 15.82
N LEU A 47 -11.35 -5.01 14.65
CA LEU A 47 -12.26 -6.14 14.55
C LEU A 47 -11.66 -7.40 15.18
N ALA A 48 -10.42 -7.75 14.83
CA ALA A 48 -9.72 -8.89 15.39
C ALA A 48 -9.55 -8.78 16.91
N SER A 49 -9.26 -7.58 17.42
CA SER A 49 -9.12 -7.30 18.85
C SER A 49 -10.46 -7.45 19.57
N GLY A 50 -11.53 -6.89 19.01
CA GLY A 50 -12.88 -6.97 19.57
C GLY A 50 -13.37 -8.41 19.63
N VAL A 51 -13.17 -9.20 18.57
CA VAL A 51 -13.50 -10.64 18.55
C VAL A 51 -12.67 -11.39 19.59
N ALA A 52 -11.36 -11.14 19.66
CA ALA A 52 -10.50 -11.80 20.65
C ALA A 52 -10.95 -11.51 22.09
N GLN A 53 -11.29 -10.27 22.38
CA GLN A 53 -11.77 -9.86 23.71
C GLN A 53 -13.15 -10.44 24.03
N TRP A 54 -14.08 -10.39 23.08
CA TRP A 54 -15.46 -10.86 23.27
C TRP A 54 -15.53 -12.36 23.55
N PHE A 55 -14.72 -13.16 22.86
CA PHE A 55 -14.68 -14.61 23.02
C PHE A 55 -13.61 -15.10 24.02
N GLY A 56 -12.89 -14.20 24.68
CA GLY A 56 -11.82 -14.56 25.63
C GLY A 56 -10.70 -15.38 24.99
N LEU A 57 -10.44 -15.15 23.70
CA LEU A 57 -9.52 -15.97 22.93
C LEU A 57 -8.06 -15.78 23.39
N PRO A 58 -7.25 -16.85 23.37
CA PRO A 58 -5.86 -16.76 23.75
C PRO A 58 -5.06 -15.89 22.76
N ARG A 59 -4.03 -15.21 23.26
CA ARG A 59 -3.27 -14.20 22.50
C ARG A 59 -2.63 -14.75 21.21
N TRP A 60 -2.31 -16.04 21.17
CA TRP A 60 -1.76 -16.68 19.97
C TRP A 60 -2.75 -16.70 18.79
N PHE A 61 -4.05 -16.74 19.07
CA PHE A 61 -5.09 -16.70 18.04
C PHE A 61 -5.10 -15.34 17.33
N PHE A 62 -4.95 -14.25 18.09
CA PHE A 62 -4.83 -12.91 17.53
C PHE A 62 -3.66 -12.80 16.54
N TYR A 63 -2.49 -13.35 16.89
CA TYR A 63 -1.34 -13.37 15.98
C TYR A 63 -1.64 -14.12 14.67
N THR A 64 -2.40 -15.20 14.75
CA THR A 64 -2.82 -15.97 13.57
C THR A 64 -3.75 -15.15 12.67
N VAL A 65 -4.73 -14.45 13.26
CA VAL A 65 -5.66 -13.58 12.52
C VAL A 65 -4.95 -12.40 11.87
N VAL A 66 -3.99 -11.78 12.58
CA VAL A 66 -3.17 -10.71 12.00
C VAL A 66 -2.32 -11.24 10.84
N PHE A 67 -1.70 -12.41 11.00
CA PHE A 67 -0.93 -13.05 9.93
C PHE A 67 -1.78 -13.30 8.68
N VAL A 68 -2.98 -13.86 8.85
CA VAL A 68 -3.94 -14.03 7.74
C VAL A 68 -4.26 -12.69 7.09
N GLY A 69 -4.50 -11.65 7.89
CA GLY A 69 -4.72 -10.29 7.37
C GLY A 69 -3.57 -9.78 6.50
N ILE A 70 -2.32 -10.02 6.91
CA ILE A 70 -1.12 -9.65 6.13
C ILE A 70 -1.06 -10.43 4.82
N VAL A 71 -1.29 -11.75 4.85
CA VAL A 71 -1.27 -12.59 3.64
C VAL A 71 -2.35 -12.15 2.65
N VAL A 72 -3.57 -11.92 3.12
CA VAL A 72 -4.66 -11.43 2.27
C VAL A 72 -4.31 -10.06 1.69
N TYR A 73 -3.87 -9.13 2.54
CA TYR A 73 -3.48 -7.78 2.12
C TYR A 73 -2.39 -7.82 1.04
N THR A 74 -1.35 -8.63 1.21
CA THR A 74 -0.26 -8.73 0.23
C THR A 74 -0.69 -9.34 -1.10
N GLN A 75 -1.70 -10.21 -1.11
CA GLN A 75 -2.25 -10.76 -2.35
C GLN A 75 -3.21 -9.80 -3.05
N THR A 76 -3.97 -9.01 -2.29
CA THR A 76 -5.00 -8.11 -2.86
C THR A 76 -4.43 -6.75 -3.28
N THR A 77 -3.38 -6.29 -2.61
CA THR A 77 -2.82 -4.96 -2.85
C THR A 77 -1.95 -4.98 -4.09
N SER A 78 -2.38 -4.25 -5.12
CA SER A 78 -1.59 -4.09 -6.34
C SER A 78 -0.28 -3.36 -6.03
N PRO A 79 0.84 -3.69 -6.71
CA PRO A 79 2.09 -2.96 -6.53
C PRO A 79 1.88 -1.48 -6.78
N TRP A 80 2.40 -0.67 -5.87
CA TRP A 80 2.28 0.77 -5.90
C TRP A 80 2.90 1.31 -7.19
N SER A 81 2.16 2.17 -7.89
CA SER A 81 2.62 2.74 -9.15
C SER A 81 3.67 3.81 -8.86
N ARG A 82 4.84 3.69 -9.51
CA ARG A 82 5.91 4.69 -9.43
C ARG A 82 5.67 5.73 -10.53
N PRO A 83 5.39 7.00 -10.19
CA PRO A 83 5.17 8.06 -11.19
C PRO A 83 6.49 8.62 -11.77
N TYR A 84 7.64 8.07 -11.39
CA TYR A 84 8.97 8.50 -11.82
C TYR A 84 9.86 7.29 -12.12
N ARG A 85 10.80 7.48 -13.05
CA ARG A 85 11.87 6.53 -13.37
C ARG A 85 13.06 6.79 -12.44
N SER A 86 13.54 5.75 -11.74
CA SER A 86 14.83 5.86 -11.05
C SER A 86 15.95 5.89 -12.11
N PRO A 87 16.90 6.82 -12.05
CA PRO A 87 18.19 6.65 -12.71
C PRO A 87 18.88 5.50 -11.98
N ASP A 88 19.17 4.46 -12.75
CA ASP A 88 19.98 3.33 -12.32
C ASP A 88 21.44 3.79 -12.08
#